data_AF-A0A832CCX1-F1
#
_entry.id   AF-A0A832CCX1-F1
#
_cell.length_a   1.000
_cell.length_b   1.000
_cell.length_c   1.000
_cell.angle_alpha   90.00
_cell.angle_beta   90.00
_cell.angle_gamma   90.00
#
_symmetry.space_group_name_H-M   'P 1'
#
loop_
_entity.id
_entity.type
_entity.pdbx_description
1 polymer ?
#
loop_
_entity_poly.entity_id
_entity_poly.type
_entity_poly.pdbx_seq_one_letter_code
_entity_poly.pdbx_strand_id
1 'polypeptide(L)'
;MGYTHYWYRPKEVPEEKFRAIVGDFRKLLPLFRRLGIKLAGGDGTGRPKINEEEVVFNGSRFCGHPKNGIIIPWPAPRVKFGVAPKPTKAVVGTWFAGVVLDQRTCNGDCSYESFYFPRVMPDRYEPVGSICYYDVNGLPVYNDERVVGRYFGFCKTAFRPYDLAVNCFLIIAKHHLGDDLIVGSDGTSAHWVDAVTICFNALKYNDFVLNDKKVEPFVSQAITP
;
A
#
# COMPACT_ATOMS: atom_id res chain seq x y z
N MET A 1 -7.99 3.26 -13.72
CA MET A 1 -8.22 1.88 -13.28
C MET A 1 -6.88 1.25 -12.92
N GLY A 2 -6.68 0.82 -11.68
CA GLY A 2 -5.46 0.19 -11.20
C GLY A 2 -5.68 -0.24 -9.76
N TYR A 3 -4.95 -1.26 -9.29
CA TYR A 3 -5.02 -1.70 -7.91
C TYR A 3 -4.55 -0.59 -6.97
N THR A 4 -5.44 -0.10 -6.09
CA THR A 4 -5.26 1.12 -5.28
C THR A 4 -5.48 0.86 -3.80
N HIS A 5 -4.73 1.59 -2.97
CA HIS A 5 -4.96 1.69 -1.54
C HIS A 5 -5.31 3.12 -1.17
N TYR A 6 -6.17 3.26 -0.17
CA TYR A 6 -6.75 4.52 0.27
C TYR A 6 -6.53 4.68 1.77
N TRP A 7 -6.42 5.91 2.24
CA TRP A 7 -6.43 6.19 3.67
C TRP A 7 -7.05 7.54 3.98
N TYR A 8 -7.59 7.65 5.19
CA TYR A 8 -8.21 8.86 5.72
C TYR A 8 -7.66 9.14 7.12
N ARG A 9 -7.28 10.38 7.38
CA ARG A 9 -6.61 10.79 8.63
C ARG A 9 -6.84 12.26 9.00
N PRO A 10 -6.54 12.68 10.24
CA PRO A 10 -6.46 14.09 10.60
C PRO A 10 -5.45 14.86 9.73
N LYS A 11 -5.59 16.20 9.72
CA LYS A 11 -4.67 17.10 9.00
C LYS A 11 -3.21 16.89 9.43
N GLU A 12 -2.99 16.70 10.73
CA GLU A 12 -1.66 16.53 11.31
C GLU A 12 -1.56 15.20 12.06
N VAL A 13 -0.45 14.50 11.86
CA VAL A 13 -0.04 13.39 12.71
C VAL A 13 0.88 13.93 13.82
N PRO A 14 0.63 13.61 15.09
CA PRO A 14 1.52 13.97 16.18
C PRO A 14 2.96 13.56 15.90
N GLU A 15 3.92 14.45 16.19
CA GLU A 15 5.34 14.25 15.84
C GLU A 15 5.92 12.95 16.40
N GLU A 16 5.61 12.63 17.65
CA GLU A 16 6.03 11.37 18.30
C GLU A 16 5.51 10.15 17.54
N LYS A 17 4.21 10.11 17.20
CA LYS A 17 3.61 9.03 16.43
C LYS A 17 4.25 8.94 15.04
N PHE A 18 4.47 10.07 14.36
CA PHE A 18 5.08 10.07 13.04
C PHE A 18 6.53 9.55 13.07
N ARG A 19 7.32 9.97 14.07
CA ARG A 19 8.67 9.47 14.30
C ARG A 19 8.68 7.97 14.54
N ALA A 20 7.73 7.44 15.32
CA ALA A 20 7.58 6.00 15.56
C ALA A 20 7.26 5.23 14.27
N ILE A 21 6.30 5.73 13.48
CA ILE A 21 5.93 5.16 12.17
C ILE A 21 7.15 5.08 11.24
N VAL A 22 7.88 6.19 11.11
CA VAL A 22 9.09 6.28 10.27
C VAL A 22 10.19 5.36 10.77
N GLY A 23 10.39 5.31 12.09
CA GLY A 23 11.36 4.44 12.74
C GLY A 23 11.11 2.96 12.44
N ASP A 24 9.87 2.52 12.58
CA ASP A 24 9.48 1.14 12.29
C ASP A 24 9.56 0.81 10.80
N PHE A 25 9.12 1.72 9.93
CA PHE A 25 9.22 1.50 8.50
C PHE A 25 10.67 1.36 8.04
N ARG A 26 11.60 2.14 8.62
CA ARG A 26 13.03 2.04 8.34
C ARG A 26 13.60 0.66 8.67
N LYS A 27 13.10 -0.02 9.72
CA LYS A 27 13.51 -1.39 10.07
C LYS A 27 13.20 -2.41 8.97
N LEU A 28 12.19 -2.15 8.13
CA LEU A 28 11.78 -3.04 7.04
C LEU A 28 12.55 -2.82 5.73
N LEU A 29 13.26 -1.70 5.56
CA LEU A 29 13.98 -1.39 4.31
C LEU A 29 15.03 -2.45 3.89
N PRO A 30 15.81 -3.07 4.80
CA PRO A 30 16.69 -4.18 4.44
C PRO A 30 15.94 -5.40 3.90
N LEU A 31 14.74 -5.70 4.43
CA LEU A 31 13.93 -6.82 3.99
C LEU A 31 13.42 -6.59 2.56
N PHE A 32 12.91 -5.40 2.24
CA PHE A 32 12.46 -5.08 0.88
C PHE A 32 13.58 -5.28 -0.14
N ARG A 33 14.81 -4.86 0.17
CA ARG A 33 15.98 -5.11 -0.69
C ARG A 33 16.24 -6.60 -0.93
N ARG A 34 16.13 -7.44 0.12
CA ARG A 34 16.30 -8.90 0.00
C ARG A 34 15.19 -9.55 -0.83
N LEU A 35 13.98 -9.00 -0.81
CA LEU A 35 12.85 -9.44 -1.61
C LEU A 35 12.88 -8.92 -3.06
N GLY A 36 13.97 -8.25 -3.50
CA GLY A 36 14.07 -7.65 -4.83
C GLY A 36 13.25 -6.36 -5.00
N ILE A 37 12.75 -5.78 -3.91
CA ILE A 37 11.93 -4.56 -3.94
C ILE A 37 12.85 -3.35 -3.74
N LYS A 38 13.20 -2.71 -4.86
CA LYS A 38 13.99 -1.47 -4.87
C LYS A 38 13.05 -0.27 -4.83
N LEU A 39 13.06 0.46 -3.72
CA LEU A 39 12.35 1.74 -3.57
C LEU A 39 13.19 2.89 -4.14
N ALA A 40 12.50 3.90 -4.67
CA ALA A 40 13.05 5.13 -5.20
C ALA A 40 12.22 6.34 -4.70
N GLY A 41 12.61 7.55 -5.11
CA GLY A 41 11.84 8.78 -4.89
C GLY A 41 10.45 8.71 -5.54
N GLY A 42 9.62 9.72 -5.29
CA GLY A 42 8.22 9.72 -5.76
C GLY A 42 8.08 9.58 -7.29
N ASP A 43 9.03 10.10 -8.06
CA ASP A 43 9.10 9.99 -9.52
C ASP A 43 9.66 8.63 -10.02
N GLY A 44 9.98 7.71 -9.09
CA GLY A 44 10.58 6.41 -9.39
C GLY A 44 12.09 6.45 -9.63
N THR A 45 12.76 7.59 -9.38
CA THR A 45 14.21 7.74 -9.51
C THR A 45 14.88 8.15 -8.20
N GLY A 46 16.21 8.11 -8.13
CA GLY A 46 16.95 8.53 -6.93
C GLY A 46 16.63 7.69 -5.67
N ARG A 47 16.65 8.33 -4.50
CA ARG A 47 16.39 7.71 -3.19
C ARG A 47 15.00 8.12 -2.68
N PRO A 48 14.29 7.24 -1.96
CA PRO A 48 13.06 7.61 -1.29
C PRO A 48 13.32 8.68 -0.21
N LYS A 49 12.38 9.61 -0.02
CA LYS A 49 12.40 10.57 1.10
C LYS A 49 11.67 9.93 2.27
N ILE A 50 12.41 9.58 3.32
CA ILE A 50 11.87 8.94 4.53
C ILE A 50 12.45 9.71 5.72
N ASN A 51 11.73 10.71 6.21
CA ASN A 51 12.15 11.56 7.34
C ASN A 51 10.97 11.87 8.26
N GLU A 52 11.16 12.74 9.26
CA GLU A 52 10.13 13.07 10.27
C GLU A 52 9.08 14.09 9.77
N GLU A 53 9.23 14.58 8.54
CA GLU A 53 8.29 15.53 7.92
C GLU A 53 7.39 14.84 6.89
N GLU A 54 7.93 13.89 6.14
CA GLU A 54 7.20 13.17 5.11
C GLU A 54 7.85 11.84 4.72
N VAL A 55 7.01 10.94 4.23
CA VAL A 55 7.42 9.70 3.59
C VAL A 55 6.93 9.72 2.16
N VAL A 56 7.89 9.76 1.23
CA VAL A 56 7.66 9.81 -0.21
C VAL A 56 8.51 8.77 -0.91
N PHE A 57 7.87 7.81 -1.57
CA PHE A 57 8.57 6.80 -2.34
C PHE A 57 7.73 6.25 -3.49
N ASN A 58 8.39 5.54 -4.39
CA ASN A 58 7.76 4.77 -5.47
C ASN A 58 8.62 3.51 -5.72
N GLY A 59 8.15 2.62 -6.58
CA GLY A 59 9.01 1.59 -7.15
C GLY A 59 10.10 2.20 -8.03
N SER A 60 11.28 1.61 -8.02
CA SER A 60 12.39 2.07 -8.87
C SER A 60 12.11 1.79 -10.35
N ARG A 61 12.25 2.81 -11.21
CA ARG A 61 12.26 2.64 -12.68
C ARG A 61 13.43 1.78 -13.14
N PHE A 62 14.54 1.85 -12.42
CA PHE A 62 15.75 1.04 -12.63
C PHE A 62 15.81 -0.15 -11.67
N CYS A 63 14.74 -0.96 -11.64
CA CYS A 63 14.58 -2.06 -10.69
C CYS A 63 15.43 -3.29 -11.00
N GLY A 64 15.81 -3.49 -12.27
CA GLY A 64 16.58 -4.66 -12.72
C GLY A 64 15.72 -5.90 -13.00
N HIS A 65 14.40 -5.85 -12.81
CA HIS A 65 13.51 -6.95 -13.19
C HIS A 65 13.41 -7.09 -14.73
N PRO A 66 13.13 -8.30 -15.24
CA PRO A 66 13.00 -8.53 -16.68
C PRO A 66 11.90 -7.70 -17.32
N LYS A 67 12.21 -7.05 -18.46
CA LYS A 67 11.20 -6.36 -19.28
C LYS A 67 10.18 -7.34 -19.84
N ASN A 68 8.92 -6.91 -19.92
CA ASN A 68 7.81 -7.70 -20.46
C ASN A 68 6.62 -6.79 -20.82
N GLY A 69 5.51 -7.36 -21.29
CA GLY A 69 4.31 -6.62 -21.73
C GLY A 69 3.27 -6.32 -20.65
N ILE A 70 3.57 -6.49 -19.36
CA ILE A 70 2.58 -6.30 -18.27
C ILE A 70 2.41 -4.80 -17.97
N ILE A 71 1.31 -4.21 -18.41
CA ILE A 71 1.05 -2.77 -18.24
C ILE A 71 0.07 -2.52 -17.07
N ILE A 72 -1.12 -3.13 -17.14
CA ILE A 72 -2.22 -2.93 -16.18
C ILE A 72 -2.57 -4.26 -15.48
N PRO A 73 -1.73 -4.70 -14.53
CA PRO A 73 -2.02 -5.90 -13.76
C PRO A 73 -3.11 -5.67 -12.70
N TRP A 74 -3.83 -6.75 -12.39
CA TRP A 74 -4.75 -6.88 -11.27
C TRP A 74 -4.40 -8.12 -10.45
N PRO A 75 -4.47 -8.11 -9.11
CA PRO A 75 -4.17 -9.32 -8.34
C PRO A 75 -5.29 -10.37 -8.45
N ALA A 76 -4.89 -11.64 -8.55
CA ALA A 76 -5.79 -12.78 -8.48
C ALA A 76 -6.41 -12.89 -7.08
N PRO A 77 -7.55 -13.59 -6.92
CA PRO A 77 -8.15 -13.80 -5.59
C PRO A 77 -7.22 -14.50 -4.58
N ARG A 78 -6.31 -15.34 -5.08
CA ARG A 78 -5.23 -15.97 -4.30
C ARG A 78 -3.89 -15.52 -4.86
N VAL A 79 -3.01 -15.04 -3.98
CA VAL A 79 -1.68 -14.56 -4.35
C VAL A 79 -0.60 -15.30 -3.55
N LYS A 80 0.58 -15.42 -4.16
CA LYS A 80 1.82 -15.94 -3.57
C LYS A 80 2.60 -14.81 -2.93
N PHE A 81 3.36 -15.17 -1.91
CA PHE A 81 4.19 -14.23 -1.18
C PHE A 81 5.27 -13.57 -2.05
N GLY A 82 5.46 -12.27 -1.88
CA GLY A 82 6.63 -11.55 -2.41
C GLY A 82 6.59 -11.26 -3.91
N VAL A 83 7.78 -11.21 -4.53
CA VAL A 83 7.99 -10.81 -5.93
C VAL A 83 8.27 -12.03 -6.80
N ALA A 84 7.62 -12.10 -7.97
CA ALA A 84 7.80 -13.19 -8.90
C ALA A 84 9.22 -13.17 -9.51
N PRO A 85 9.98 -14.27 -9.42
CA PRO A 85 11.32 -14.35 -10.03
C PRO A 85 11.24 -14.32 -11.57
N LYS A 86 10.12 -14.77 -12.15
CA LYS A 86 9.83 -14.68 -13.59
C LYS A 86 8.47 -14.01 -13.79
N PRO A 87 8.42 -12.75 -14.28
CA PRO A 87 7.17 -12.00 -14.43
C PRO A 87 6.06 -12.74 -15.18
N THR A 88 6.40 -13.42 -16.28
CA THR A 88 5.42 -14.14 -17.12
C THR A 88 4.79 -15.35 -16.43
N LYS A 89 5.45 -15.92 -15.41
CA LYS A 89 4.91 -17.04 -14.62
C LYS A 89 3.91 -16.58 -13.55
N ALA A 90 3.85 -15.29 -13.26
CA ALA A 90 2.87 -14.71 -12.35
C ALA A 90 1.52 -14.43 -13.05
N VAL A 91 1.49 -14.42 -14.39
CA VAL A 91 0.26 -14.18 -15.15
C VAL A 91 -0.60 -15.43 -15.12
N VAL A 92 -1.78 -15.33 -14.53
CA VAL A 92 -2.74 -16.44 -14.39
C VAL A 92 -4.05 -16.23 -15.12
N GLY A 93 -4.21 -15.07 -15.76
CA GLY A 93 -5.40 -14.77 -16.55
C GLY A 93 -5.40 -13.34 -17.09
N THR A 94 -6.56 -12.92 -17.55
CA THR A 94 -6.83 -11.56 -18.03
C THR A 94 -8.08 -11.00 -17.37
N TRP A 95 -8.19 -9.67 -17.38
CA TRP A 95 -9.39 -8.92 -17.04
C TRP A 95 -9.61 -7.86 -18.12
N PHE A 96 -10.75 -7.16 -18.10
CA PHE A 96 -11.15 -6.31 -19.23
C PHE A 96 -10.11 -5.23 -19.62
N ALA A 97 -9.22 -4.84 -18.72
CA ALA A 97 -8.19 -3.82 -18.95
C ALA A 97 -6.75 -4.37 -19.01
N GLY A 98 -6.50 -5.65 -18.78
CA GLY A 98 -5.14 -6.17 -18.73
C GLY A 98 -5.00 -7.61 -18.24
N VAL A 99 -3.96 -7.87 -17.42
CA VAL A 99 -3.62 -9.21 -16.93
C VAL A 99 -3.97 -9.40 -15.46
N VAL A 100 -4.20 -10.63 -15.05
CA VAL A 100 -4.37 -11.02 -13.66
C VAL A 100 -3.10 -11.71 -13.17
N LEU A 101 -2.60 -11.29 -12.01
CA LEU A 101 -1.35 -11.77 -11.41
C LEU A 101 -1.59 -12.53 -10.10
N ASP A 102 -0.99 -13.70 -9.94
CA ASP A 102 -0.96 -14.42 -8.66
C ASP A 102 0.28 -14.09 -7.81
N GLN A 103 1.17 -13.21 -8.25
CA GLN A 103 2.33 -12.77 -7.48
C GLN A 103 2.78 -11.38 -7.97
N ARG A 104 3.32 -10.54 -7.08
CA ARG A 104 3.74 -9.18 -7.46
C ARG A 104 4.82 -9.24 -8.53
N THR A 105 4.65 -8.48 -9.60
CA THR A 105 5.67 -8.32 -10.64
C THR A 105 5.54 -6.96 -11.32
N CYS A 106 6.55 -6.58 -12.09
CA CYS A 106 6.51 -5.41 -12.96
C CYS A 106 6.93 -5.78 -14.39
N ASN A 107 7.03 -4.75 -15.25
CA ASN A 107 7.50 -4.84 -16.64
C ASN A 107 8.93 -4.34 -16.85
N GLY A 108 9.77 -4.41 -15.81
CA GLY A 108 11.11 -3.81 -15.81
C GLY A 108 11.15 -2.36 -15.33
N ASP A 109 9.98 -1.74 -15.11
CA ASP A 109 9.81 -0.49 -14.38
C ASP A 109 8.90 -0.76 -13.17
N CYS A 110 9.42 -0.69 -11.94
CA CYS A 110 8.58 -0.93 -10.76
C CYS A 110 7.72 0.28 -10.37
N SER A 111 7.97 1.46 -10.92
CA SER A 111 7.24 2.67 -10.57
C SER A 111 5.78 2.60 -11.06
N TYR A 112 4.89 3.30 -10.37
CA TYR A 112 3.52 3.52 -10.86
C TYR A 112 2.95 4.86 -10.42
N GLU A 113 2.68 5.04 -9.13
CA GLU A 113 2.23 6.29 -8.54
C GLU A 113 3.06 6.57 -7.29
N SER A 114 3.31 7.84 -6.99
CA SER A 114 4.06 8.21 -5.80
C SER A 114 3.25 7.86 -4.56
N PHE A 115 3.80 7.05 -3.66
CA PHE A 115 3.32 7.00 -2.29
C PHE A 115 3.74 8.29 -1.60
N TYR A 116 2.78 9.04 -1.06
CA TYR A 116 3.00 10.32 -0.40
C TYR A 116 2.23 10.37 0.92
N PHE A 117 2.96 10.41 2.04
CA PHE A 117 2.39 10.48 3.38
C PHE A 117 3.14 11.54 4.19
N PRO A 118 2.71 12.81 4.14
CA PRO A 118 3.33 13.89 4.90
C PRO A 118 2.89 13.86 6.37
N ARG A 119 3.66 14.38 7.32
CA ARG A 119 3.22 14.51 8.71
C ARG A 119 2.07 15.50 8.84
N VAL A 120 2.15 16.62 8.13
CA VAL A 120 1.10 17.65 8.04
C VAL A 120 0.61 17.73 6.60
N MET A 121 -0.70 17.60 6.39
CA MET A 121 -1.29 17.76 5.06
C MET A 121 -1.13 19.20 4.58
N PRO A 122 -0.66 19.43 3.33
CA PRO A 122 -0.57 20.78 2.78
C PRO A 122 -1.93 21.47 2.69
N ASP A 123 -1.96 22.80 2.87
CA ASP A 123 -3.21 23.59 2.92
C ASP A 123 -4.03 23.56 1.63
N ARG A 124 -3.44 23.13 0.50
CA ARG A 124 -4.17 22.94 -0.76
C ARG A 124 -5.14 21.76 -0.75
N TYR A 125 -5.04 20.88 0.25
CA TYR A 125 -5.94 19.74 0.40
C TYR A 125 -7.06 20.13 1.35
N GLU A 126 -8.28 19.81 0.97
CA GLU A 126 -9.46 20.00 1.81
C GLU A 126 -9.86 18.68 2.48
N PRO A 127 -10.45 18.74 3.68
CA PRO A 127 -11.04 17.56 4.28
C PRO A 127 -12.23 17.06 3.46
N VAL A 128 -12.54 15.77 3.58
CA VAL A 128 -13.68 15.13 2.94
C VAL A 128 -14.97 15.76 3.46
N GLY A 129 -15.77 16.34 2.55
CA GLY A 129 -17.10 16.86 2.86
C GLY A 129 -18.15 15.76 3.04
N SER A 130 -19.36 16.13 3.49
CA SER A 130 -20.45 15.17 3.66
C SER A 130 -20.97 14.59 2.36
N ILE A 131 -20.97 15.36 1.27
CA ILE A 131 -21.42 14.93 -0.06
C ILE A 131 -20.24 14.36 -0.84
N CYS A 132 -20.40 13.14 -1.36
CA CYS A 132 -19.44 12.46 -2.23
C CYS A 132 -19.61 12.92 -3.67
N TYR A 133 -20.82 12.77 -4.21
CA TYR A 133 -21.21 13.21 -5.55
C TYR A 133 -22.74 13.35 -5.64
N TYR A 134 -23.24 13.88 -6.75
CA TYR A 134 -24.66 13.89 -7.09
C TYR A 134 -24.93 12.80 -8.12
N ASP A 135 -25.95 11.97 -7.90
CA ASP A 135 -26.32 10.90 -8.82
C ASP A 135 -26.94 11.44 -10.13
N VAL A 136 -27.36 10.53 -11.01
CA VAL A 136 -27.96 10.88 -12.30
C VAL A 136 -29.27 11.66 -12.18
N ASN A 137 -29.90 11.66 -11.01
CA ASN A 137 -31.12 12.40 -10.71
C ASN A 137 -30.85 13.70 -9.94
N GLY A 138 -29.58 14.05 -9.70
CA GLY A 138 -29.19 15.22 -8.92
C GLY A 138 -29.38 15.05 -7.41
N LEU A 139 -29.57 13.81 -6.92
CA LEU A 139 -29.66 13.54 -5.48
C LEU A 139 -28.26 13.38 -4.89
N PRO A 140 -27.99 13.95 -3.69
CA PRO A 140 -26.69 13.84 -3.07
C PRO A 140 -26.46 12.39 -2.58
N VAL A 141 -25.31 11.84 -2.96
CA VAL A 141 -24.75 10.62 -2.38
C VAL A 141 -23.74 11.03 -1.32
N TYR A 142 -23.94 10.57 -0.08
CA TYR A 142 -23.13 10.98 1.06
C TYR A 142 -21.88 10.11 1.23
N ASN A 143 -20.80 10.71 1.71
CA ASN A 143 -19.64 9.98 2.20
C ASN A 143 -19.99 9.24 3.50
N ASP A 144 -19.24 8.17 3.79
CA ASP A 144 -19.28 7.51 5.09
C ASP A 144 -18.93 8.53 6.19
N GLU A 145 -19.74 8.61 7.25
CA GLU A 145 -19.54 9.53 8.37
C GLU A 145 -18.16 9.37 9.02
N ARG A 146 -17.59 8.15 8.98
CA ARG A 146 -16.24 7.87 9.47
C ARG A 146 -15.16 8.60 8.69
N VAL A 147 -15.40 9.08 7.46
CA VAL A 147 -14.37 9.80 6.68
C VAL A 147 -14.61 11.30 6.60
N VAL A 148 -15.81 11.77 6.91
CA VAL A 148 -16.14 13.21 6.89
C VAL A 148 -15.20 13.97 7.85
N GLY A 149 -14.65 15.09 7.39
CA GLY A 149 -13.69 15.91 8.14
C GLY A 149 -12.24 15.39 8.12
N ARG A 150 -11.98 14.18 7.59
CA ARG A 150 -10.63 13.62 7.44
C ARG A 150 -10.04 13.96 6.07
N TYR A 151 -8.72 13.90 5.97
CA TYR A 151 -7.97 14.14 4.74
C TYR A 151 -7.74 12.83 4.00
N PHE A 152 -8.10 12.82 2.72
CA PHE A 152 -7.97 11.67 1.83
C PHE A 152 -6.56 11.57 1.24
N GLY A 153 -6.01 10.36 1.24
CA GLY A 153 -4.83 9.98 0.47
C GLY A 153 -5.03 8.64 -0.22
N PHE A 154 -4.31 8.42 -1.31
CA PHE A 154 -4.34 7.17 -2.05
C PHE A 154 -3.03 6.90 -2.78
N CYS A 155 -2.82 5.65 -3.18
CA CYS A 155 -1.70 5.25 -4.03
C CYS A 155 -2.10 4.06 -4.90
N LYS A 156 -2.10 4.26 -6.23
CA LYS A 156 -2.24 3.17 -7.20
C LYS A 156 -0.90 2.45 -7.29
N THR A 157 -0.87 1.22 -6.85
CA THR A 157 0.36 0.43 -6.88
C THR A 157 0.42 -0.52 -8.07
N ALA A 158 -0.74 -0.81 -8.67
CA ALA A 158 -0.89 -1.82 -9.73
C ALA A 158 -0.23 -3.16 -9.33
N PHE A 159 -0.31 -3.53 -8.05
CA PHE A 159 0.28 -4.78 -7.53
C PHE A 159 1.76 -5.00 -7.92
N ARG A 160 2.49 -3.89 -8.17
CA ARG A 160 3.91 -3.91 -8.51
C ARG A 160 4.73 -4.22 -7.25
N PRO A 161 6.01 -4.59 -7.36
CA PRO A 161 6.81 -5.01 -6.21
C PRO A 161 6.80 -4.04 -5.02
N TYR A 162 6.79 -2.72 -5.26
CA TYR A 162 6.78 -1.71 -4.20
C TYR A 162 5.44 -1.60 -3.44
N ASP A 163 4.36 -2.17 -3.99
CA ASP A 163 3.06 -2.32 -3.31
C ASP A 163 3.23 -2.91 -1.91
N LEU A 164 4.12 -3.89 -1.76
CA LEU A 164 4.37 -4.53 -0.47
C LEU A 164 4.90 -3.54 0.57
N ALA A 165 5.72 -2.57 0.15
CA ALA A 165 6.21 -1.51 1.03
C ALA A 165 5.11 -0.50 1.39
N VAL A 166 4.21 -0.17 0.44
CA VAL A 166 3.02 0.65 0.70
C VAL A 166 2.13 -0.01 1.76
N ASN A 167 1.83 -1.30 1.59
CA ASN A 167 0.99 -2.04 2.54
C ASN A 167 1.63 -2.10 3.93
N CYS A 168 2.94 -2.41 4.01
CA CYS A 168 3.64 -2.42 5.29
C CYS A 168 3.62 -1.04 5.97
N PHE A 169 3.83 0.04 5.21
CA PHE A 169 3.77 1.39 5.76
C PHE A 169 2.39 1.71 6.33
N LEU A 170 1.31 1.39 5.60
CA LEU A 170 -0.05 1.66 6.05
C LEU A 170 -0.44 0.81 7.28
N ILE A 171 0.04 -0.42 7.39
CA ILE A 171 -0.13 -1.26 8.60
C ILE A 171 0.57 -0.63 9.80
N ILE A 172 1.82 -0.20 9.63
CA ILE A 172 2.59 0.47 10.69
C ILE A 172 1.90 1.78 11.11
N ALA A 173 1.47 2.59 10.15
CA ALA A 173 0.75 3.82 10.40
C ALA A 173 -0.56 3.56 11.15
N LYS A 174 -1.31 2.52 10.76
CA LYS A 174 -2.56 2.13 11.43
C LYS A 174 -2.33 1.71 12.87
N HIS A 175 -1.26 0.98 13.15
CA HIS A 175 -0.91 0.57 14.51
C HIS A 175 -0.67 1.79 15.43
N HIS A 176 0.12 2.76 14.98
CA HIS A 176 0.45 3.96 15.78
C HIS A 176 -0.69 4.98 15.87
N LEU A 177 -1.55 5.07 14.85
CA LEU A 177 -2.64 6.03 14.79
C LEU A 177 -3.97 5.51 15.31
N GLY A 178 -4.15 4.19 15.43
CA GLY A 178 -5.40 3.61 15.87
C GLY A 178 -6.57 4.08 15.00
N ASP A 179 -7.63 4.58 15.63
CA ASP A 179 -8.85 5.05 14.96
C ASP A 179 -8.71 6.39 14.23
N ASP A 180 -7.58 7.09 14.42
CA ASP A 180 -7.28 8.30 13.65
C ASP A 180 -6.99 7.96 12.18
N LEU A 181 -6.49 6.75 11.87
CA LEU A 181 -6.24 6.31 10.50
C LEU A 181 -7.25 5.26 10.05
N ILE A 182 -7.94 5.53 8.95
CA ILE A 182 -8.76 4.54 8.25
C ILE A 182 -7.99 4.11 7.01
N VAL A 183 -7.85 2.81 6.79
CA VAL A 183 -7.16 2.24 5.62
C VAL A 183 -8.15 1.41 4.81
N GLY A 184 -8.18 1.63 3.50
CA GLY A 184 -8.99 0.90 2.55
C GLY A 184 -8.18 0.42 1.34
N SER A 185 -8.74 -0.51 0.57
CA SER A 185 -8.11 -1.05 -0.63
C SER A 185 -9.15 -1.54 -1.62
N ASP A 186 -8.84 -1.44 -2.92
CA ASP A 186 -9.56 -2.16 -3.99
C ASP A 186 -9.39 -3.69 -3.87
N GLY A 187 -8.41 -4.14 -3.08
CA GLY A 187 -8.09 -5.53 -2.85
C GLY A 187 -8.86 -6.21 -1.72
N THR A 188 -8.48 -7.46 -1.50
CA THR A 188 -8.98 -8.28 -0.39
C THR A 188 -7.90 -8.48 0.67
N SER A 189 -8.30 -9.01 1.82
CA SER A 189 -7.38 -9.41 2.89
C SER A 189 -6.28 -10.34 2.39
N ALA A 190 -6.58 -11.23 1.43
CA ALA A 190 -5.61 -12.15 0.83
C ALA A 190 -4.40 -11.43 0.19
N HIS A 191 -4.58 -10.22 -0.33
CA HIS A 191 -3.50 -9.43 -0.96
C HIS A 191 -2.58 -8.75 0.05
N TRP A 192 -3.05 -8.61 1.30
CA TRP A 192 -2.37 -7.91 2.38
C TRP A 192 -1.68 -8.85 3.37
N VAL A 193 -1.94 -10.17 3.31
CA VAL A 193 -1.36 -11.15 4.24
C VAL A 193 0.17 -11.09 4.26
N ASP A 194 0.83 -10.87 3.12
CA ASP A 194 2.29 -10.73 3.07
C ASP A 194 2.79 -9.60 3.97
N ALA A 195 2.13 -8.43 3.88
CA ALA A 195 2.51 -7.24 4.62
C ALA A 195 2.23 -7.40 6.12
N VAL A 196 1.08 -7.99 6.47
CA VAL A 196 0.74 -8.33 7.86
C VAL A 196 1.73 -9.33 8.43
N THR A 197 2.10 -10.36 7.67
CA THR A 197 3.10 -11.36 8.08
C THR A 197 4.46 -10.71 8.32
N ILE A 198 4.88 -9.78 7.46
CA ILE A 198 6.12 -9.02 7.64
C ILE A 198 6.07 -8.17 8.91
N CYS A 199 5.00 -7.39 9.09
CA CYS A 199 4.84 -6.52 10.26
C CYS A 199 4.73 -7.33 11.55
N PHE A 200 4.02 -8.45 11.55
CA PHE A 200 3.96 -9.37 12.68
C PHE A 200 5.34 -9.93 13.02
N ASN A 201 6.08 -10.46 12.04
CA ASN A 201 7.37 -11.08 12.32
C ASN A 201 8.41 -10.07 12.81
N ALA A 202 8.48 -8.89 12.18
CA ALA A 202 9.49 -7.87 12.46
C ALA A 202 9.13 -6.95 13.65
N LEU A 203 7.85 -6.64 13.85
CA LEU A 203 7.38 -5.61 14.79
C LEU A 203 6.33 -6.12 15.79
N LYS A 204 5.82 -7.35 15.63
CA LYS A 204 4.80 -7.98 16.47
C LYS A 204 3.38 -7.37 16.35
N TYR A 205 3.11 -6.63 15.29
CA TYR A 205 1.77 -6.07 15.01
C TYR A 205 0.84 -7.14 14.41
N ASN A 206 -0.34 -7.36 15.00
CA ASN A 206 -1.26 -8.47 14.66
C ASN A 206 -2.77 -8.11 14.69
N ASP A 207 -3.07 -6.82 14.78
CA ASP A 207 -4.40 -6.25 14.99
C ASP A 207 -4.95 -5.53 13.74
N PHE A 208 -4.31 -5.71 12.59
CA PHE A 208 -4.69 -5.00 11.37
C PHE A 208 -6.04 -5.47 10.80
N VAL A 209 -6.91 -4.49 10.55
CA VAL A 209 -8.22 -4.67 9.93
C VAL A 209 -8.25 -3.89 8.62
N LEU A 210 -8.60 -4.56 7.53
CA LEU A 210 -8.76 -3.99 6.20
C LEU A 210 -10.22 -4.12 5.76
N ASN A 211 -10.85 -3.02 5.35
CA ASN A 211 -12.25 -3.01 4.89
C ASN A 211 -13.17 -3.78 5.86
N ASP A 212 -13.05 -3.47 7.17
CA ASP A 212 -13.79 -4.08 8.28
C ASP A 212 -13.54 -5.60 8.49
N LYS A 213 -12.50 -6.17 7.87
CA LYS A 213 -12.10 -7.58 8.03
C LYS A 213 -10.70 -7.69 8.61
N LYS A 214 -10.56 -8.42 9.72
CA LYS A 214 -9.25 -8.74 10.30
C LYS A 214 -8.41 -9.54 9.28
N VAL A 215 -7.15 -9.16 9.15
CA VAL A 215 -6.19 -9.86 8.30
C VAL A 215 -5.22 -10.60 9.21
N GLU A 216 -5.23 -11.93 9.16
CA GLU A 216 -4.33 -12.75 9.98
C GLU A 216 -2.98 -12.95 9.26
N PRO A 217 -1.84 -12.92 9.98
CA PRO A 217 -0.55 -13.28 9.39
C PRO A 217 -0.51 -14.76 9.02
N PHE A 218 0.38 -15.12 8.09
CA PHE A 218 0.78 -16.52 7.94
C PHE A 218 1.56 -16.93 9.20
N VAL A 219 0.90 -17.70 10.06
CA VAL A 219 1.59 -18.46 11.10
C VAL A 219 1.99 -19.77 10.43
N SER A 220 3.29 -20.00 10.19
CA SER A 220 3.71 -21.34 9.82
C SER A 220 3.22 -22.26 10.93
N GLN A 221 2.43 -23.28 10.61
CA GLN A 221 2.29 -24.40 11.53
C GLN A 221 3.72 -24.79 11.91
N ALA A 222 4.03 -24.65 13.20
CA ALA A 222 5.32 -25.08 13.70
C ALA A 222 5.58 -26.47 13.15
N ILE A 223 6.76 -26.67 12.57
CA ILE A 223 7.34 -28.00 12.54
C ILE A 223 7.46 -28.34 14.02
N THR A 224 6.50 -29.11 14.52
CA THR A 224 6.57 -29.71 15.84
C THR A 224 7.91 -30.45 15.92
N PRO A 225 8.71 -30.26 16.98
CA PRO A 225 9.99 -30.95 17.11
C PRO A 225 9.83 -32.47 17.00
#